data_AF-X1RSV2-F1
#
_entry.id   AF-X1RSV2-F1
#
_cell.length_a   1.000
_cell.length_b   1.000
_cell.length_c   1.000
_cell.angle_alpha   90.00
_cell.angle_beta   90.00
_cell.angle_gamma   90.00
#
_symmetry.space_group_name_H-M   'P 1'
#
loop_
_entity.id
_entity.type
_entity.pdbx_description
1 polymer ?
#
loop_
_entity_poly.entity_id
_entity_poly.type
_entity_poly.pdbx_seq_one_letter_code
_entity_poly.pdbx_strand_id
1 'polypeptide(L)' 'RDYPPPIRDWHNPAFIKQARHDIINELVRRGETLETSVKVADQVIEKSRQKANKKKG' A
#
# COMPACT_ATOMS: atom_id res chain seq x y z
N ARG A 1 18.09 -0.28 -14.77
CA ARG A 1 16.78 0.25 -15.21
C ARG A 1 15.75 -0.53 -14.40
N ASP A 2 15.58 -0.15 -13.14
CA ASP A 2 14.94 -1.02 -12.13
C ASP A 2 13.80 -0.27 -11.43
N TYR A 3 13.05 0.50 -12.20
CA TYR A 3 11.79 1.03 -11.70
C TYR A 3 10.77 -0.11 -11.69
N PRO A 4 10.06 -0.33 -10.56
CA PRO A 4 9.02 -1.35 -10.52
C PRO A 4 8.02 -1.07 -11.65
N PRO A 5 7.50 -2.14 -12.31
CA PRO A 5 6.59 -1.99 -13.42
C PRO A 5 5.43 -1.08 -13.01
N PRO A 6 4.96 -0.20 -13.91
CA PRO A 6 3.85 0.70 -13.60
C PRO A 6 2.67 -0.12 -13.07
N ILE A 7 2.07 0.36 -11.97
CA ILE A 7 0.97 -0.29 -11.27
C ILE A 7 -0.21 -0.39 -12.24
N ARG A 8 -0.29 -1.53 -12.95
CA ARG A 8 -1.30 -1.76 -14.00
C ARG A 8 -2.66 -2.14 -13.41
N ASP A 9 -2.70 -2.62 -12.18
CA ASP A 9 -3.94 -3.06 -11.57
C ASP A 9 -3.94 -2.90 -10.04
N TRP A 10 -4.38 -1.73 -9.58
CA TRP A 10 -4.52 -1.43 -8.14
C TRP A 10 -5.55 -2.35 -7.45
N HIS A 11 -6.46 -2.96 -8.21
CA HIS A 11 -7.43 -3.91 -7.69
C HIS A 11 -6.86 -5.33 -7.52
N ASN A 12 -5.63 -5.59 -7.98
CA ASN A 12 -5.01 -6.91 -7.83
C ASN A 12 -4.73 -7.21 -6.34
N PRO A 13 -5.35 -8.25 -5.76
CA PRO A 13 -5.18 -8.59 -4.35
C PRO A 13 -3.72 -8.93 -3.98
N ALA A 14 -2.94 -9.49 -4.91
CA ALA A 14 -1.53 -9.78 -4.70
C ALA A 14 -0.71 -8.49 -4.56
N PHE A 15 -1.02 -7.48 -5.37
CA PHE A 15 -0.36 -6.17 -5.30
C PHE A 15 -0.69 -5.45 -3.99
N ILE A 16 -1.95 -5.47 -3.56
CA ILE A 16 -2.38 -4.89 -2.28
C ILE A 16 -1.67 -5.58 -1.11
N LYS A 17 -1.55 -6.91 -1.14
CA LYS A 17 -0.85 -7.68 -0.09
C LYS A 17 0.63 -7.33 -0.04
N GLN A 18 1.30 -7.23 -1.20
CA GLN A 18 2.71 -6.86 -1.26
C GLN A 18 2.93 -5.45 -0.74
N ALA A 19 2.15 -4.47 -1.22
CA ALA A 19 2.25 -3.09 -0.77
C ALA A 19 2.01 -2.95 0.75
N ARG A 20 1.05 -3.71 1.31
CA ARG A 20 0.81 -3.76 2.76
C ARG A 20 2.05 -4.22 3.52
N HIS A 21 2.67 -5.32 3.08
CA HIS A 21 3.88 -5.85 3.70
C HIS A 21 5.05 -4.88 3.59
N ASP A 22 5.26 -4.27 2.42
CA ASP A 22 6.37 -3.34 2.20
C ASP A 22 6.27 -2.11 3.11
N ILE A 23 5.06 -1.55 3.26
CA ILE A 23 4.81 -0.42 4.16
C ILE A 23 5.08 -0.82 5.61
N ILE A 24 4.57 -1.98 6.05
CA ILE A 24 4.77 -2.44 7.43
C ILE A 24 6.25 -2.65 7.73
N ASN A 25 6.97 -3.35 6.84
CA ASN A 25 8.39 -3.63 7.03
C ASN A 25 9.22 -2.36 7.10
N GLU A 26 8.95 -1.38 6.23
CA GLU A 26 9.68 -0.12 6.22
C GLU A 26 9.42 0.72 7.49
N LEU A 27 8.18 0.72 8.01
CA LEU A 27 7.84 1.44 9.23
C LEU A 27 8.46 0.78 10.48
N VAL A 28 8.38 -0.54 10.58
CA VAL A 28 9.06 -1.30 11.64
C VAL A 28 10.57 -1.08 11.58
N ARG A 29 11.18 -1.08 10.38
CA ARG A 29 12.61 -0.78 10.19
C ARG A 29 12.98 0.63 10.66
N ARG A 30 12.04 1.59 10.60
CA ARG A 30 12.22 2.96 11.11
C ARG A 30 12.01 3.10 12.61
N GLY A 31 11.61 2.03 13.30
CA GLY A 31 11.37 2.02 14.75
C GLY A 31 9.91 2.22 15.16
N GLU A 32 8.97 2.22 14.21
CA GLU A 32 7.54 2.23 14.54
C GLU A 32 7.09 0.88 15.13
N THR A 33 6.03 0.92 15.93
CA THR A 33 5.41 -0.31 16.43
C THR A 33 4.69 -1.04 15.28
N LEU A 34 4.56 -2.36 15.42
CA LEU A 34 3.79 -3.16 14.46
C LEU A 34 2.34 -2.66 14.35
N GLU A 35 1.73 -2.28 15.46
CA GLU A 35 0.37 -1.74 15.51
C GLU A 35 0.23 -0.46 14.67
N THR A 36 1.10 0.53 14.90
CA THR A 36 1.11 1.77 14.12
C THR A 36 1.37 1.48 12.64
N SER A 37 2.30 0.59 12.35
CA SER A 37 2.69 0.20 10.99
C SER A 37 1.53 -0.43 10.22
N VAL A 38 0.78 -1.33 10.85
CA VAL A 38 -0.42 -1.96 10.27
C VAL A 38 -1.50 -0.92 10.00
N LYS A 39 -1.76 -0.03 10.97
CA LYS A 39 -2.77 1.02 10.84
C LYS A 39 -2.46 1.97 9.67
N VAL A 40 -1.20 2.38 9.52
CA VAL A 40 -0.76 3.24 8.42
C VAL A 40 -0.90 2.52 7.08
N ALA A 41 -0.48 1.24 6.99
CA ALA A 41 -0.62 0.46 5.77
C ALA A 41 -2.09 0.35 5.32
N ASP A 42 -3.02 0.10 6.23
CA ASP A 42 -4.44 -0.01 5.92
C ASP A 42 -5.03 1.34 5.45
N GLN A 43 -4.65 2.46 6.09
CA GLN A 43 -5.06 3.80 5.65
C GLN A 43 -4.56 4.15 4.25
N VAL A 44 -3.31 3.80 3.93
CA VAL A 44 -2.73 4.05 2.59
C VAL A 44 -3.48 3.26 1.53
N ILE A 45 -3.79 1.99 1.80
CA ILE A 45 -4.54 1.12 0.88
C ILE A 45 -5.95 1.68 0.67
N GLU A 46 -6.63 2.09 1.74
CA GLU A 46 -7.98 2.65 1.69
C GLU A 46 -8.03 3.95 0.86
N LYS A 47 -7.15 4.91 1.15
CA LYS A 47 -7.08 6.18 0.39
C LYS A 47 -6.81 5.95 -1.09
N SER A 48 -5.95 4.99 -1.39
CA SER A 48 -5.64 4.65 -2.77
C SER A 48 -6.83 3.98 -3.49
N ARG A 49 -7.62 3.13 -2.81
CA ARG A 49 -8.91 2.62 -3.32
C ARG A 49 -9.91 3.74 -3.59
N GLN A 50 -10.06 4.69 -2.67
CA GLN A 50 -10.96 5.84 -2.85
C GLN A 50 -10.56 6.68 -4.06
N LYS A 51 -9.26 6.92 -4.28
CA LYS A 51 -8.74 7.66 -5.44
C LYS A 51 -8.99 6.92 -6.76
N ALA A 52 -8.85 5.59 -6.78
CA ALA A 52 -9.15 4.78 -7.95
C ALA A 52 -10.64 4.84 -8.30
N ASN A 53 -11.52 4.78 -7.31
CA ASN A 53 -12.97 4.86 -7.51
C ASN A 53 -13.41 6.27 -7.96
N LYS A 54 -12.81 7.34 -7.42
CA LYS A 54 -13.12 8.72 -7.83
C LYS A 54 -12.81 9.01 -9.30
N LYS A 55 -11.85 8.31 -9.91
CA LYS A 55 -11.55 8.45 -11.36
C LYS A 55 -12.55 7.74 -12.27
N LYS A 56 -13.42 6.88 -11.73
CA LYS A 56 -14.45 6.15 -12.49
C LYS A 56 -15.82 6.85 -12.46
N GLY A 57 -15.98 7.91 -11.67
CA GLY A 57 -17.21 8.71 -11.57
C GLY A 57 -17.12 10.04 -12.31
#